data_AF-A0A9P7G141-F1
#
_entry.id   AF-A0A9P7G141-F1
#
_cell.length_a   1.000
_cell.length_b   1.000
_cell.length_c   1.000
_cell.angle_alpha   90.00
_cell.angle_beta   90.00
_cell.angle_gamma   90.00
#
_symmetry.space_group_name_H-M   'P 1'
#
loop_
_entity.id
_entity.type
_entity.pdbx_description
1 polymer ?
#
loop_
_entity_poly.entity_id
_entity_poly.type
_entity_poly.pdbx_seq_one_letter_code
_entity_poly.pdbx_strand_id
1 'polypeptide(L)'
;MDRTKHKHHGPRPAQGLFNPNMMRQIWGDSSVKKRNQTYAFQGQEFKDGHLSIDGNGVNIYTKEAIPTAEEIALFKNNPSVRGSAVEEAVRRMSMLLGRRFVTRTY
;
A
#
# COMPACT_ATOMS: atom_id res chain seq x y z
N MET A 1 15.65 30.37 16.53
CA MET A 1 15.16 30.07 15.17
C MET A 1 15.53 28.63 14.87
N ASP A 2 14.63 27.70 15.17
CA ASP A 2 14.87 26.27 14.99
C ASP A 2 14.46 25.88 13.56
N ARG A 3 15.42 25.40 12.77
CA ARG A 3 15.19 24.95 11.39
C ARG A 3 14.78 23.48 11.48
N THR A 4 13.48 23.22 11.38
CA THR A 4 12.93 21.88 11.23
C THR A 4 13.55 21.22 9.99
N LYS A 5 14.54 20.34 10.23
CA LYS A 5 15.14 19.49 9.21
C LYS A 5 14.07 18.51 8.74
N HIS A 6 13.47 18.77 7.58
CA HIS A 6 12.69 17.74 6.90
C HIS A 6 13.63 16.56 6.64
N LYS A 7 13.39 15.42 7.31
CA LYS A 7 14.05 14.17 6.99
C LYS A 7 13.74 13.89 5.53
N HIS A 8 14.72 14.10 4.64
CA HIS A 8 14.65 13.61 3.28
C HIS A 8 14.56 12.08 3.38
N HIS A 9 13.34 11.56 3.25
CA HIS A 9 13.15 10.15 2.94
C HIS A 9 13.84 9.93 1.59
N GLY A 10 14.86 9.06 1.56
CA GLY A 10 15.43 8.61 0.30
C GLY A 10 14.34 8.03 -0.61
N PRO A 11 14.64 7.78 -1.90
CA PRO A 11 13.64 7.24 -2.82
C PRO A 11 13.07 5.94 -2.25
N ARG A 12 11.76 5.92 -2.03
CA ARG A 12 11.04 4.74 -1.55
C ARG A 12 11.16 3.65 -2.62
N PRO A 13 11.42 2.39 -2.26
CA PRO A 13 11.43 1.30 -3.24
C PRO A 13 10.05 1.13 -3.87
N ALA A 14 10.03 0.54 -5.07
CA ALA A 14 8.79 0.11 -5.70
C ALA A 14 8.04 -0.87 -4.78
N GLN A 15 6.71 -0.82 -4.83
CA GLN A 15 5.88 -1.74 -4.06
C GLN A 15 6.04 -3.18 -4.57
N GLY A 16 6.10 -4.12 -3.64
CA GLY A 16 6.22 -5.55 -3.93
C GLY A 16 5.86 -6.39 -2.71
N LEU A 17 5.46 -7.63 -2.96
CA LEU A 17 5.20 -8.58 -1.89
C LEU A 17 6.51 -9.01 -1.23
N PHE A 18 6.50 -9.12 0.08
CA PHE A 18 7.62 -9.64 0.85
C PHE A 18 7.86 -11.12 0.51
N ASN A 19 9.09 -11.44 0.10
CA ASN A 19 9.53 -12.82 -0.19
C ASN A 19 10.60 -13.25 0.83
N PRO A 20 10.27 -14.14 1.78
CA PRO A 20 11.21 -14.56 2.83
C PRO A 20 12.43 -15.30 2.27
N ASN A 21 12.28 -16.05 1.17
CA ASN A 21 13.39 -16.82 0.59
C ASN A 21 14.39 -15.88 -0.09
N MET A 22 13.90 -14.88 -0.82
CA MET A 22 14.74 -13.84 -1.43
C MET A 22 15.49 -13.04 -0.36
N MET A 23 14.83 -12.69 0.75
CA MET A 23 15.48 -11.95 1.82
C MET A 23 16.58 -12.77 2.51
N ARG A 24 16.36 -14.07 2.74
CA ARG A 24 17.42 -14.96 3.26
C ARG A 24 18.61 -15.08 2.32
N GLN A 25 18.38 -15.13 1.02
CA GLN A 25 19.45 -15.19 0.03
C GLN A 25 20.31 -13.92 0.02
N ILE A 26 19.71 -12.75 0.22
CA ILE A 26 20.42 -11.45 0.17
C ILE A 26 21.06 -11.10 1.52
N TRP A 27 20.35 -11.35 2.62
CA TRP A 27 20.73 -10.88 3.96
C TRP A 27 21.20 -12.00 4.91
N GLY A 28 21.20 -13.24 4.46
CA GLY A 28 21.53 -14.44 5.24
C GLY A 28 20.31 -15.08 5.92
N ASP A 29 20.40 -16.38 6.21
CA ASP A 29 19.28 -17.18 6.72
C ASP A 29 18.71 -16.70 8.07
N SER A 30 19.57 -16.11 8.92
CA SER A 30 19.19 -15.62 10.25
C SER A 30 18.47 -14.26 10.22
N SER A 31 18.42 -13.59 9.07
CA SER A 31 17.81 -12.27 8.91
C SER A 31 16.28 -12.31 8.97
N VAL A 32 15.67 -13.44 8.58
CA VAL A 32 14.22 -13.63 8.53
C VAL A 32 13.79 -14.67 9.56
N LYS A 33 13.02 -14.25 10.57
CA LYS A 33 12.48 -15.14 11.62
C LYS A 33 11.05 -15.53 11.27
N LYS A 34 10.76 -16.84 11.16
CA LYS A 34 9.38 -17.33 11.02
C LYS A 34 8.69 -17.35 12.38
N ARG A 35 7.48 -16.80 12.48
CA ARG A 35 6.64 -16.78 13.68
C ARG A 35 5.24 -17.27 13.32
N ASN A 36 4.93 -18.54 13.56
CA ASN A 36 3.66 -19.15 13.14
C ASN A 36 3.40 -18.94 11.62
N GLN A 37 2.43 -18.08 11.30
CA GLN A 37 2.02 -17.72 9.94
C GLN A 37 2.63 -16.39 9.45
N THR A 38 3.49 -15.75 10.24
CA THR A 38 4.15 -14.48 9.89
C THR A 38 5.66 -14.63 9.78
N TYR A 39 6.29 -13.66 9.13
CA TYR A 39 7.73 -13.51 9.04
C TYR A 39 8.14 -12.17 9.63
N ALA A 40 9.13 -12.18 10.51
CA ALA A 40 9.75 -10.97 11.04
C ALA A 40 11.07 -10.70 10.31
N PHE A 41 11.22 -9.50 9.77
CA PHE A 41 12.42 -9.04 9.07
C PHE A 41 12.62 -7.55 9.36
N GLN A 42 13.86 -7.16 9.71
CA GLN A 42 14.20 -5.74 9.99
C GLN A 42 13.26 -5.07 11.02
N GLY A 43 12.79 -5.82 12.03
CA GLY A 43 11.88 -5.32 13.06
C GLY A 43 10.42 -5.15 12.61
N GLN A 44 10.09 -5.50 11.37
CA GLN A 44 8.73 -5.46 10.82
C GLN A 44 8.16 -6.88 10.69
N GLU A 45 6.84 -7.00 10.79
CA GLU A 45 6.14 -8.28 10.63
C GLU A 45 5.39 -8.32 9.30
N PHE A 46 5.50 -9.44 8.61
CA PHE A 46 4.90 -9.68 7.31
C PHE A 46 4.02 -10.93 7.37
N LYS A 47 2.80 -10.82 6.86
CA LYS A 47 1.84 -11.92 6.75
C LYS A 47 1.39 -12.05 5.30
N ASP A 48 1.49 -13.24 4.72
CA ASP A 48 1.10 -13.50 3.33
C ASP A 48 1.73 -12.50 2.33
N GLY A 49 3.00 -12.11 2.59
CA GLY A 49 3.74 -11.13 1.78
C GLY A 49 3.40 -9.65 2.05
N HIS A 50 2.44 -9.35 2.92
CA HIS A 50 2.02 -7.99 3.25
C HIS A 50 2.59 -7.53 4.59
N LEU A 51 2.96 -6.25 4.68
CA LEU A 51 3.40 -5.64 5.93
C LEU A 51 2.22 -5.50 6.91
N SER A 52 2.38 -6.04 8.11
CA SER A 52 1.42 -5.92 9.22
C SER A 52 1.84 -4.76 10.12
N ILE A 53 0.98 -3.76 10.23
CA ILE A 53 1.20 -2.58 11.08
C ILE A 53 0.00 -2.44 12.01
N ASP A 54 0.24 -2.08 13.27
CA ASP A 54 -0.83 -1.64 14.17
C ASP A 54 -1.46 -0.34 13.63
N GLY A 55 -2.78 -0.25 13.62
CA GLY A 55 -3.49 0.97 13.21
C GLY A 55 -3.24 2.15 14.16
N ASN A 56 -2.78 1.89 15.39
CA ASN A 56 -2.40 2.91 16.35
C ASN A 56 -1.15 3.67 15.86
N GLY A 57 -1.34 4.87 15.32
CA GLY A 57 -0.28 5.74 14.80
C GLY A 57 -0.13 5.76 13.29
N VAL A 58 -1.00 5.06 12.55
CA VAL A 58 -1.11 5.20 11.09
C VAL A 58 -2.21 6.19 10.77
N ASN A 59 -1.88 7.24 10.02
CA ASN A 59 -2.88 8.16 9.48
C ASN A 59 -3.62 7.47 8.32
N ILE A 60 -4.76 6.83 8.63
CA ILE A 60 -5.63 6.19 7.64
C ILE A 60 -6.73 7.17 7.21
N TYR A 61 -6.69 7.60 5.95
CA TYR A 61 -7.69 8.49 5.35
C TYR A 61 -8.89 7.69 4.83
N THR A 62 -9.83 7.36 5.72
CA THR A 62 -10.95 6.45 5.40
C THR A 62 -12.04 7.06 4.51
N LYS A 63 -12.26 8.38 4.56
CA LYS A 63 -13.38 9.04 3.86
C LYS A 63 -13.01 9.64 2.51
N GLU A 64 -11.75 10.02 2.33
CA GLU A 64 -11.31 10.87 1.21
C GLU A 64 -10.45 10.13 0.18
N ALA A 65 -10.05 8.89 0.48
CA ALA A 65 -9.26 8.09 -0.45
C ALA A 65 -10.09 7.76 -1.71
N ILE A 66 -9.55 8.13 -2.87
CA ILE A 66 -10.06 7.75 -4.19
C ILE A 66 -9.04 6.78 -4.79
N PRO A 67 -9.41 5.49 -4.97
CA PRO A 67 -8.50 4.52 -5.56
C PRO A 67 -8.09 4.91 -6.97
N THR A 68 -6.83 4.65 -7.29
CA THR A 68 -6.26 4.77 -8.63
C THR A 68 -6.61 3.56 -9.50
N ALA A 69 -6.44 3.69 -10.82
CA ALA A 69 -6.67 2.58 -11.74
C ALA A 69 -5.75 1.37 -11.45
N GLU A 70 -4.51 1.62 -11.04
CA GLU A 70 -3.55 0.57 -10.66
C GLU A 70 -3.98 -0.16 -9.39
N GLU A 71 -4.41 0.56 -8.35
CA GLU A 71 -4.93 -0.05 -7.13
C GLU A 71 -6.18 -0.88 -7.40
N ILE A 72 -7.12 -0.38 -8.22
CA ILE A 72 -8.30 -1.16 -8.63
C ILE A 72 -7.86 -2.44 -9.35
N ALA A 73 -6.91 -2.35 -10.29
CA ALA A 73 -6.40 -3.51 -11.02
C ALA A 73 -5.73 -4.55 -10.09
N LEU A 74 -5.01 -4.08 -9.07
CA LEU A 74 -4.37 -4.93 -8.06
C LEU A 74 -5.39 -5.64 -7.16
N PHE A 75 -6.45 -4.95 -6.75
CA PHE A 75 -7.39 -5.46 -5.74
C PHE A 75 -8.68 -6.09 -6.29
N LYS A 76 -9.03 -5.90 -7.57
CA LYS A 76 -10.31 -6.37 -8.14
C LYS A 76 -10.59 -7.87 -7.99
N ASN A 77 -9.53 -8.68 -7.98
CA ASN A 77 -9.62 -10.15 -7.89
C ASN A 77 -9.18 -10.67 -6.51
N ASN A 78 -8.97 -9.79 -5.54
CA ASN A 78 -8.52 -10.20 -4.21
C ASN A 78 -9.73 -10.71 -3.39
N PRO A 79 -9.74 -11.97 -2.93
CA PRO A 79 -10.89 -12.54 -2.20
C PRO A 79 -11.17 -11.85 -0.86
N SER A 80 -10.20 -11.13 -0.30
CA SER A 80 -10.37 -10.35 0.92
C SER A 80 -11.10 -9.02 0.67
N VAL A 81 -11.28 -8.62 -0.59
CA VAL A 81 -11.95 -7.37 -0.99
C VAL A 81 -13.34 -7.69 -1.49
N ARG A 82 -14.36 -7.06 -0.91
CA ARG A 82 -15.75 -7.24 -1.36
C ARG A 82 -15.93 -6.64 -2.76
N GLY A 83 -16.62 -7.35 -3.65
CA GLY A 83 -16.88 -6.87 -5.02
C GLY A 83 -17.55 -5.48 -5.07
N SER A 84 -18.48 -5.21 -4.15
CA SER A 84 -19.13 -3.90 -4.02
C SER A 84 -18.17 -2.76 -3.68
N ALA A 85 -17.05 -3.04 -2.99
CA ALA A 85 -16.03 -2.04 -2.72
C ALA A 85 -15.24 -1.69 -4.00
N VAL A 86 -15.02 -2.68 -4.88
CA VAL A 86 -14.37 -2.48 -6.18
C VAL A 86 -15.27 -1.66 -7.11
N GLU A 87 -16.57 -1.97 -7.16
CA GLU A 87 -17.55 -1.21 -7.94
C GLU A 87 -17.62 0.26 -7.48
N GLU A 88 -17.68 0.51 -6.17
CA GLU A 88 -17.67 1.87 -5.62
C GLU A 88 -16.35 2.61 -5.93
N ALA A 89 -15.21 1.91 -5.88
CA ALA A 89 -13.92 2.46 -6.26
C ALA A 89 -13.90 2.92 -7.74
N VAL A 90 -14.39 2.07 -8.65
CA VAL A 90 -14.53 2.41 -10.08
C VAL A 90 -15.44 3.62 -10.26
N ARG A 91 -16.60 3.65 -9.59
CA ARG A 91 -17.55 4.78 -9.65
C ARG A 91 -16.90 6.10 -9.22
N ARG A 92 -16.18 6.10 -8.10
CA ARG A 92 -15.48 7.29 -7.59
C ARG A 92 -14.39 7.79 -8.54
N MET A 93 -13.59 6.87 -9.10
CA MET A 93 -12.57 7.19 -10.09
C MET A 93 -13.20 7.81 -11.35
N SER A 94 -14.28 7.22 -11.88
CA SER A 94 -15.00 7.74 -13.05
C SER A 94 -15.60 9.13 -12.81
N MET A 95 -16.14 9.43 -11.62
CA MET A 95 -16.65 10.77 -11.29
C MET A 95 -15.54 11.83 -11.29
N LEU A 96 -14.33 11.47 -10.84
CA LEU A 96 -13.18 12.38 -10.83
C LEU A 96 -12.66 12.66 -12.25
N LEU A 97 -12.64 11.65 -13.11
CA LEU A 97 -12.26 11.79 -14.51
C LEU A 97 -13.32 12.54 -15.32
N GLY A 98 -14.61 12.27 -15.10
CA GLY A 98 -15.71 12.98 -15.75
C GLY A 98 -15.75 14.47 -15.41
N ARG A 99 -15.38 14.86 -14.17
CA ARG A 99 -15.23 16.26 -13.77
C ARG A 99 -14.06 16.98 -14.46
N ARG A 100 -13.04 16.27 -14.96
CA ARG A 100 -11.91 16.88 -15.68
C ARG A 100 -12.21 17.25 -17.13
N PHE A 101 -13.32 16.80 -17.71
CA PHE A 101 -13.68 17.07 -19.11
C PHE A 101 -14.71 18.20 -19.32
N VAL A 102 -15.12 18.94 -18.27
CA VAL A 102 -16.13 20.03 -18.38
C VAL A 102 -15.49 21.44 -18.31
N THR A 103 -14.24 21.60 -18.74
CA THR A 103 -13.58 22.92 -18.79
C THR A 103 -12.85 23.15 -20.10
N ARG A 104 -13.60 23.34 -21.19
CA ARG A 104 -13.39 24.37 -22.22
C ARG A 104 -14.32 24.12 -23.39
N THR A 105 -15.43 24.84 -23.41
CA THR A 105 -16.01 25.33 -24.66
C THR A 105 -15.77 26.84 -24.65
N TYR A 106 -15.04 27.31 -25.66
CA TYR A 106 -14.83 28.73 -25.94
C TYR A 106 -16.16 29.41 -26.29
#